data_AF-A0A2P2QWL4-F1
#
_entry.id   AF-A0A2P2QWL4-F1
#
_cell.length_a   1.000
_cell.length_b   1.000
_cell.length_c   1.000
_cell.angle_alpha   90.00
_cell.angle_beta   90.00
_cell.angle_gamma   90.00
#
_symmetry.space_group_name_H-M   'P 1'
#
loop_
_entity.id
_entity.type
_entity.pdbx_description
1 polymer ?
#
loop_
_entity_poly.entity_id
_entity_poly.type
_entity_poly.pdbx_seq_one_letter_code
_entity_poly.pdbx_strand_id
1 'polypeptide(L)'
;MCMHVLCSCSAMEVLSFLLCLGLMFQIVSARPTTDPTEADALNKIIDYWNLRGKLNITSDPCSQNAKWANQDSNPRVACDCGGNTCFITHL
;
A
#
# COMPACT_ATOMS: atom_id res chain seq x y z
N MET A 1 -28.59 -12.14 37.77
CA MET A 1 -27.45 -12.76 37.04
C MET A 1 -27.51 -12.60 35.51
N CYS A 2 -28.68 -12.42 34.85
CA CYS A 2 -28.75 -12.32 33.38
C CYS A 2 -28.13 -11.06 32.76
N MET A 3 -28.16 -9.91 33.44
CA MET A 3 -27.62 -8.64 32.91
C MET A 3 -26.08 -8.67 32.75
N HIS A 4 -25.37 -9.37 33.64
CA HIS A 4 -23.90 -9.52 33.56
C HIS A 4 -23.48 -10.40 32.38
N VAL A 5 -24.24 -11.46 32.07
CA VAL A 5 -23.93 -12.40 30.99
C VAL A 5 -24.19 -11.78 29.61
N LEU A 6 -25.25 -10.98 29.48
CA LEU A 6 -25.56 -10.21 28.26
C LEU A 6 -24.50 -9.13 27.97
N CYS A 7 -23.98 -8.46 29.00
CA CYS A 7 -22.91 -7.46 28.87
C CYS A 7 -21.58 -8.11 28.41
N SER A 8 -21.25 -9.29 28.95
CA SER A 8 -20.06 -10.04 28.53
C SER A 8 -20.15 -10.53 27.08
N CYS A 9 -21.34 -10.89 26.58
CA CYS A 9 -21.52 -11.35 25.20
C CYS A 9 -21.20 -10.22 24.19
N SER A 10 -21.74 -9.01 24.40
CA SER A 10 -21.46 -7.86 23.53
C SER A 10 -20.00 -7.39 23.61
N ALA A 11 -19.36 -7.47 24.78
CA ALA A 11 -17.96 -7.09 24.94
C ALA A 11 -17.00 -8.03 24.18
N MET A 12 -17.30 -9.33 24.13
CA MET A 12 -16.51 -10.33 23.41
C MET A 12 -16.60 -10.13 21.88
N GLU A 13 -17.78 -9.80 21.37
CA GLU A 13 -18.00 -9.49 19.95
C GLU A 13 -17.23 -8.22 19.52
N VAL A 14 -17.31 -7.15 20.33
CA VAL A 14 -16.58 -5.89 20.08
C VAL A 14 -15.08 -6.11 20.12
N LEU A 15 -14.58 -6.86 21.11
CA LEU A 15 -13.16 -7.19 21.21
C LEU A 15 -12.68 -8.00 20.01
N SER A 16 -13.46 -9.00 19.59
CA SER A 16 -13.16 -9.81 18.39
C SER A 16 -13.10 -8.95 17.13
N PHE A 17 -14.04 -8.02 16.96
CA PHE A 17 -14.05 -7.09 15.83
C PHE A 17 -12.83 -6.16 15.83
N LEU A 18 -12.46 -5.60 16.98
CA LEU A 18 -11.27 -4.74 17.13
C LEU A 18 -9.97 -5.51 16.86
N LEU A 19 -9.86 -6.76 17.30
CA LEU A 19 -8.71 -7.62 17.00
C LEU A 19 -8.61 -7.93 15.51
N CYS A 20 -9.73 -8.24 14.85
CA CYS A 20 -9.77 -8.43 13.39
C CYS A 20 -9.34 -7.16 12.64
N LEU A 21 -9.84 -5.99 13.02
CA LEU A 21 -9.43 -4.71 12.41
C LEU A 21 -7.94 -4.45 12.60
N GLY A 22 -7.40 -4.70 13.79
CA GLY A 22 -5.97 -4.58 14.08
C GLY A 22 -5.14 -5.50 13.19
N LEU A 23 -5.57 -6.76 13.02
CA LEU A 23 -4.86 -7.73 12.17
C LEU A 23 -4.83 -7.30 10.70
N MET A 24 -5.97 -6.83 10.17
CA MET A 24 -6.06 -6.35 8.79
C MET A 24 -5.18 -5.12 8.56
N PHE A 25 -5.10 -4.21 9.54
CA PHE A 25 -4.22 -3.04 9.45
C PHE A 25 -2.74 -3.42 9.35
N GLN A 26 -2.30 -4.43 10.13
CA GLN A 26 -0.91 -4.92 10.07
C GLN A 26 -0.56 -5.56 8.72
N ILE A 27 -1.52 -6.23 8.08
CA ILE A 27 -1.31 -6.82 6.75
C ILE A 27 -1.08 -5.72 5.70
N VAL A 28 -1.81 -4.61 5.80
CA VAL A 28 -1.67 -3.48 4.87
C VAL A 28 -0.36 -2.73 5.09
N SER A 29 0.07 -2.54 6.35
CA SER A 29 1.33 -1.83 6.67
C SER A 29 2.58 -2.64 6.34
N ALA A 30 2.49 -3.97 6.27
CA ALA A 30 3.60 -4.84 5.91
C ALA A 30 3.87 -4.94 4.40
N ARG A 31 3.14 -4.19 3.56
CA ARG A 31 3.35 -4.20 2.12
C ARG A 31 4.72 -3.57 1.79
N PRO A 32 5.54 -4.19 0.92
CA PRO A 32 6.83 -3.63 0.55
C PRO A 32 6.62 -2.27 -0.13
N THR A 33 7.54 -1.35 0.14
CA THR A 33 7.54 0.01 -0.38
C THR A 33 8.68 0.20 -1.36
N THR A 34 8.52 1.14 -2.28
CA THR A 34 9.61 1.58 -3.17
C THR A 34 10.78 2.08 -2.33
N ASP A 35 12.01 1.82 -2.78
CA ASP A 35 13.20 2.43 -2.18
C ASP A 35 13.00 3.96 -2.11
N PRO A 36 13.21 4.58 -0.94
CA PRO A 36 12.90 6.01 -0.77
C PRO A 36 13.73 6.91 -1.70
N THR A 37 14.94 6.50 -2.08
CA THR A 37 15.79 7.24 -3.01
C THR A 37 15.22 7.18 -4.42
N GLU A 38 14.76 6.01 -4.86
CA GLU A 38 14.13 5.85 -6.16
C GLU A 38 12.77 6.54 -6.25
N ALA A 39 11.99 6.52 -5.17
CA ALA A 39 10.74 7.27 -5.08
C ALA A 39 10.98 8.79 -5.18
N ASP A 40 12.01 9.31 -4.51
CA ASP A 40 12.41 10.72 -4.62
C ASP A 40 12.91 11.05 -6.03
N ALA A 41 13.75 10.19 -6.62
CA ALA A 41 14.24 10.36 -7.98
C ALA A 41 13.10 10.39 -9.01
N LEU A 42 12.12 9.48 -8.87
CA LEU A 42 10.93 9.46 -9.71
C LEU A 42 10.11 10.75 -9.54
N ASN A 43 9.89 11.22 -8.31
CA ASN A 43 9.21 12.49 -8.07
C ASN A 43 9.92 13.68 -8.75
N LYS A 44 11.25 13.72 -8.70
CA LYS A 44 12.04 14.75 -9.40
C LYS A 44 11.85 14.69 -10.91
N ILE A 45 11.78 13.50 -11.51
CA ILE A 45 11.50 13.32 -12.93
C ILE A 45 10.08 13.82 -13.25
N ILE A 46 9.08 13.43 -12.45
CA ILE A 46 7.69 13.86 -12.60
C ILE A 46 7.58 15.39 -12.59
N ASP A 47 8.31 16.02 -11.66
CA ASP A 47 8.31 17.48 -11.50
C ASP A 47 9.00 18.18 -12.67
N TYR A 48 10.18 17.71 -13.03
CA TYR A 48 10.96 18.26 -14.14
C TYR A 48 10.19 18.27 -15.45
N TRP A 49 9.44 17.19 -15.74
CA TRP A 49 8.64 17.06 -16.95
C TRP A 49 7.21 17.59 -16.82
N ASN A 50 6.85 18.18 -15.67
CA ASN A 50 5.50 18.69 -15.37
C ASN A 50 4.39 17.64 -15.61
N LEU A 51 4.58 16.43 -15.07
CA LEU A 51 3.71 15.27 -15.28
C LEU A 51 2.67 15.08 -14.16
N ARG A 52 2.70 15.89 -13.08
CA ARG A 52 1.79 15.71 -11.93
C ARG A 52 0.30 15.64 -12.30
N GLY A 53 -0.14 16.45 -13.26
CA GLY A 53 -1.53 16.44 -13.74
C GLY A 53 -1.84 15.37 -14.79
N LYS A 54 -0.82 14.60 -15.20
CA LYS A 54 -0.93 13.57 -16.24
C LYS A 54 -0.83 12.16 -15.67
N LEU A 55 -0.09 11.97 -14.58
CA LEU A 55 0.08 10.68 -13.93
C LEU A 55 -0.92 10.48 -12.80
N ASN A 56 -1.45 9.28 -12.65
CA ASN A 56 -2.33 8.93 -11.52
C ASN A 56 -1.52 8.29 -10.37
N ILE A 57 -0.50 9.00 -9.87
CA ILE A 57 0.33 8.54 -8.75
C ILE A 57 -0.16 9.22 -7.48
N THR A 58 -0.96 8.51 -6.70
CA THR A 58 -1.48 8.98 -5.40
C THR A 58 -0.81 8.27 -4.21
N SER A 59 0.00 7.25 -4.48
CA SER A 59 0.62 6.39 -3.46
C SER A 59 1.94 5.81 -3.99
N ASP A 60 2.56 4.91 -3.22
CA ASP A 60 3.79 4.21 -3.59
C ASP A 60 3.73 3.69 -5.04
N PRO A 61 4.70 4.07 -5.91
CA PRO A 61 4.65 3.77 -7.33
C PRO A 61 4.85 2.27 -7.63
N CYS A 62 5.36 1.51 -6.65
CA CYS A 62 5.48 0.08 -6.73
C CYS A 62 4.36 -0.63 -5.97
N SER A 63 3.93 -1.78 -6.48
CA SER A 63 3.10 -2.70 -5.72
C SER A 63 3.70 -4.08 -5.77
N GLN A 64 3.59 -4.81 -4.65
CA GLN A 64 4.02 -6.19 -4.60
C GLN A 64 3.23 -6.96 -5.67
N ASN A 65 3.95 -7.52 -6.64
CA ASN A 65 3.41 -8.25 -7.81
C ASN A 65 2.89 -7.41 -8.99
N ALA A 66 3.31 -6.15 -9.14
CA ALA A 66 3.06 -5.42 -10.38
C ALA A 66 3.79 -6.09 -11.57
N LYS A 67 3.04 -6.76 -12.45
CA LYS A 67 3.58 -7.16 -13.77
C LYS A 67 3.78 -5.92 -14.63
N TRP A 68 4.76 -5.98 -15.54
CA TRP A 68 4.99 -4.89 -16.49
C TRP A 68 3.70 -4.55 -17.23
N ALA A 69 3.28 -3.30 -17.08
CA ALA A 69 1.98 -2.86 -17.52
C ALA A 69 1.95 -2.68 -19.05
N ASN A 70 0.75 -2.72 -19.64
CA ASN A 70 0.59 -2.51 -21.08
C ASN A 70 1.00 -1.07 -21.48
N GLN A 71 1.12 -0.80 -22.78
CA GLN A 71 1.57 0.52 -23.26
C GLN A 71 0.63 1.67 -22.87
N ASP A 72 -0.64 1.38 -22.60
CA ASP A 72 -1.65 2.38 -22.24
C ASP A 72 -1.76 2.62 -20.72
N SER A 73 -0.92 1.96 -19.92
CA SER A 73 -0.93 2.09 -18.46
C SER A 73 -0.30 3.41 -18.00
N ASN A 74 -0.91 4.04 -16.99
CA ASN A 74 -0.51 5.35 -16.52
C ASN A 74 -0.52 5.43 -14.97
N PRO A 75 0.65 5.52 -14.32
CA PRO A 75 2.00 5.49 -14.90
C PRO A 75 2.42 4.07 -15.32
N ARG A 76 3.46 3.97 -16.16
CA ARG A 76 4.01 2.69 -16.60
C ARG A 76 5.31 2.36 -15.86
N VAL A 77 5.20 2.10 -14.56
CA VAL A 77 6.34 1.74 -13.70
C VAL A 77 6.36 0.23 -13.48
N ALA A 78 7.53 -0.41 -13.61
CA ALA A 78 7.77 -1.78 -13.14
C ALA A 78 8.82 -1.80 -12.06
N CYS A 79 8.64 -2.72 -11.12
CA CYS A 79 9.52 -2.89 -9.97
C CYS A 79 9.84 -4.35 -9.71
N ASP A 80 11.00 -4.60 -9.12
CA ASP A 80 11.37 -5.87 -8.52
C ASP A 80 11.35 -5.71 -7.00
N CYS A 81 10.56 -6.53 -6.30
CA CYS A 81 10.36 -6.42 -4.86
C CYS A 81 11.03 -7.60 -4.14
N GLY A 82 12.08 -7.29 -3.37
CA GLY A 82 12.80 -8.23 -2.52
C GLY A 82 12.56 -7.94 -1.03
N GLY A 83 11.90 -8.86 -0.33
CA GLY A 83 11.57 -8.66 1.09
C GLY A 83 10.59 -7.49 1.27
N ASN A 84 11.03 -6.45 1.99
CA ASN A 84 10.21 -5.28 2.33
C ASN A 84 10.46 -4.06 1.42
N THR A 85 11.35 -4.19 0.42
CA THR A 85 11.75 -3.07 -0.45
C THR A 85 11.58 -3.44 -1.91
N CYS A 86 11.09 -2.48 -2.70
CA CYS A 86 10.93 -2.58 -4.14
C CYS A 86 11.90 -1.63 -4.85
N PHE A 87 12.51 -2.11 -5.93
CA PHE A 87 13.38 -1.34 -6.80
C PHE A 87 12.76 -1.16 -8.18
N ILE A 88 12.72 0.05 -8.70
CA ILE A 88 12.23 0.39 -10.03
C ILE A 88 13.18 -0.21 -11.07
N THR A 89 12.63 -0.99 -11.99
CA THR A 89 13.40 -1.60 -13.08
C THR A 89 13.11 -0.93 -14.43
N HIS A 90 11.93 -0.33 -14.59
CA HIS A 90 11.52 0.32 -15.84
C HIS A 90 10.57 1.49 -15.59
N LEU A 91 10.67 2.52 -16.44
CA LEU A 91 9.84 3.72 -16.51
C LEU A 91 9.30 3.94 -17.94
#